data_AF-A0A925BKW6-F1
#
_entry.id   AF-A0A925BKW6-F1
#
_cell.length_a   1.000
_cell.length_b   1.000
_cell.length_c   1.000
_cell.angle_alpha   90.00
_cell.angle_beta   90.00
_cell.angle_gamma   90.00
#
_symmetry.space_group_name_H-M   'P 1'
#
loop_
_entity.id
_entity.type
_entity.pdbx_description
1 polymer ?
#
loop_
_entity_poly.entity_id
_entity_poly.type
_entity_poly.pdbx_seq_one_letter_code
_entity_poly.pdbx_strand_id
1 'polypeptide(L)'
;MNALLERTEPSAPTANEMKLATESVSRLARAVKNRRQSVRVQIESDQEAIAIPMSAFRLFANILAEMAKGNAVTLIPIHAELTTQQAADLLNVSRPYLVRLIEEGTLPARMVGTHRRVRYEDLMRYKRANREARLKALEELSALDQELGLGY
;
A
#
# COMPACT_ATOMS: atom_id res chain seq x y z
N MET A 1 5.29 18.19 21.91
CA MET A 1 4.93 19.00 20.73
C MET A 1 5.33 18.21 19.49
N ASN A 2 4.44 17.35 18.97
CA ASN A 2 4.68 16.55 17.75
C ASN A 2 3.66 16.99 16.71
N ALA A 3 3.91 18.13 16.06
CA ALA A 3 3.11 18.65 14.95
C ALA A 3 3.45 17.95 13.60
N LEU A 4 4.33 16.95 13.60
CA LEU A 4 4.90 16.34 12.38
C LEU A 4 4.09 15.16 11.81
N LEU A 5 2.89 14.88 12.33
CA LEU A 5 1.98 13.86 11.82
C LEU A 5 0.58 14.42 11.59
N GLU A 6 0.46 15.68 11.16
CA GLU A 6 -0.75 16.07 10.45
C GLU A 6 -0.86 15.13 9.25
N ARG A 7 -1.98 14.40 9.18
CA ARG A 7 -2.27 13.50 8.06
C ARG A 7 -2.40 14.37 6.82
N THR A 8 -1.30 14.59 6.11
CA THR A 8 -1.34 15.20 4.80
C THR A 8 -2.23 14.31 3.93
N GLU A 9 -3.32 14.89 3.43
CA GLU A 9 -4.15 14.21 2.46
C GLU A 9 -3.25 13.89 1.25
N PRO A 10 -3.21 12.63 0.80
CA PRO A 10 -2.35 12.24 -0.30
C PRO A 10 -2.82 12.94 -1.58
N SER A 11 -2.09 13.97 -2.00
CA SER A 11 -2.30 14.63 -3.29
C SER A 11 -1.38 14.05 -4.35
N ALA A 12 -1.83 14.11 -5.62
CA ALA A 12 -0.96 13.77 -6.74
C ALA A 12 0.25 14.74 -6.77
N PRO A 13 1.46 14.23 -7.06
CA PRO A 13 2.65 15.08 -7.16
C PRO A 13 2.54 16.03 -8.36
N THR A 14 3.08 17.23 -8.20
CA THR A 14 3.25 18.22 -9.28
C THR A 14 4.27 17.75 -10.32
N ALA A 15 4.27 18.36 -11.52
CA ALA A 15 5.25 18.04 -12.57
C ALA A 15 6.71 18.21 -12.10
N ASN A 16 6.98 19.21 -11.25
CA ASN A 16 8.31 19.43 -10.67
C ASN A 16 8.69 18.32 -9.69
N GLU A 17 7.76 17.90 -8.83
CA GLU A 17 7.99 16.80 -7.88
C GLU A 17 8.19 15.46 -8.61
N MET A 18 7.42 15.19 -9.67
CA MET A 18 7.60 14.00 -10.51
C MET A 18 9.00 13.96 -11.14
N LYS A 19 9.47 15.09 -11.68
CA LYS A 19 10.81 15.22 -12.26
C LYS A 19 11.90 14.98 -11.22
N LEU A 20 11.81 15.65 -10.07
CA LEU A 20 12.77 15.49 -8.97
C LEU A 20 12.78 14.05 -8.44
N ALA A 21 11.62 13.41 -8.32
CA ALA A 21 11.50 12.03 -7.90
C ALA A 21 12.18 11.07 -8.89
N THR A 22 12.01 11.30 -10.20
CA THR A 22 12.66 10.51 -11.26
C THR A 22 14.19 10.56 -11.18
N GLU A 23 14.74 11.77 -11.02
CA GLU A 23 16.18 11.96 -10.85
C GLU A 23 16.70 11.31 -9.56
N SER A 24 15.94 11.43 -8.47
CA SER A 24 16.28 10.88 -7.16
C SER A 24 16.28 9.35 -7.17
N VAL A 25 15.25 8.69 -7.72
CA VAL A 25 15.15 7.23 -7.80
C VAL A 25 16.38 6.63 -8.50
N SER A 26 16.82 7.25 -9.59
CA SER A 26 17.99 6.80 -10.36
C SER A 26 19.27 6.80 -9.52
N ARG A 27 19.44 7.81 -8.64
CA ARG A 27 20.58 7.91 -7.71
C ARG A 27 20.45 6.90 -6.57
N LEU A 28 19.26 6.76 -5.99
CA LEU A 28 19.01 5.91 -4.83
C LEU A 28 19.04 4.41 -5.17
N ALA A 29 18.73 4.01 -6.40
CA ALA A 29 18.76 2.61 -6.84
C ALA A 29 20.12 1.93 -6.63
N ARG A 30 21.22 2.69 -6.71
CA ARG A 30 22.58 2.19 -6.44
C ARG A 30 22.81 1.91 -4.95
N ALA A 31 22.24 2.73 -4.07
CA ALA A 31 22.39 2.60 -2.63
C ALA A 31 21.60 1.41 -2.06
N VAL A 32 20.43 1.10 -2.65
CA VAL A 32 19.54 0.00 -2.20
C VAL A 32 20.11 -1.40 -2.47
N LYS A 33 20.97 -1.55 -3.49
CA LYS A 33 21.57 -2.85 -3.87
C LYS A 33 22.58 -3.39 -2.84
N ASN A 34 23.05 -2.56 -1.90
CA ASN A 34 24.02 -2.97 -0.90
C ASN A 34 23.36 -3.65 0.31
N ARG A 35 23.95 -4.74 0.83
CA ARG A 35 23.48 -5.48 2.01
C ARG A 35 23.73 -4.77 3.36
N ARG A 36 23.75 -3.43 3.38
CA ARG A 36 23.97 -2.67 4.63
C ARG A 36 22.70 -2.64 5.47
N GLN A 37 22.87 -2.62 6.79
CA GLN A 37 21.76 -2.52 7.75
C GLN A 37 21.18 -1.09 7.86
N SER A 38 21.99 -0.08 7.56
CA SER A 38 21.63 1.34 7.63
C SER A 38 22.20 2.17 6.48
N VAL A 39 21.60 3.35 6.27
CA VAL A 39 22.05 4.38 5.34
C VAL A 39 22.18 5.70 6.10
N ARG A 40 23.20 6.50 5.78
CA ARG A 40 23.33 7.86 6.30
C ARG A 40 22.70 8.85 5.33
N VAL A 41 21.80 9.68 5.83
CA VAL A 41 21.14 10.75 5.08
C VAL A 41 21.57 12.08 5.68
N GLN A 42 22.01 13.01 4.85
CA GLN A 42 22.35 14.37 5.26
C GLN A 42 21.24 15.31 4.80
N ILE A 43 20.84 16.21 5.69
CA ILE A 43 19.87 17.27 5.40
C ILE A 43 20.68 18.54 5.17
N GLU A 44 20.37 19.32 4.15
CA GLU A 44 21.19 20.50 3.77
C GLU A 44 21.33 21.53 4.90
N SER A 45 20.31 21.66 5.75
CA SER A 45 20.32 22.54 6.92
C SER A 45 21.12 22.00 8.12
N ASP A 46 21.64 20.78 8.04
CA ASP A 46 22.35 20.10 9.12
C ASP A 46 23.73 19.62 8.64
N GLN A 47 24.75 19.85 9.47
CA GLN A 47 26.11 19.42 9.18
C GLN A 47 26.29 17.93 9.47
N GLU A 48 25.45 17.33 10.32
CA GLU A 48 25.54 15.92 10.68
C GLU A 48 24.61 15.04 9.85
N ALA A 49 25.11 13.87 9.46
CA ALA A 49 24.33 12.87 8.74
C ALA A 49 23.64 11.92 9.72
N ILE A 50 22.33 11.73 9.54
CA ILE A 50 21.49 10.87 10.37
C ILE A 50 21.51 9.44 9.81
N ALA A 51 21.75 8.45 10.68
CA ALA A 51 21.62 7.05 10.32
C ALA A 51 20.15 6.60 10.36
N ILE A 52 19.65 6.05 9.26
CA ILE A 52 18.31 5.46 9.18
C ILE A 52 18.38 3.96 8.82
N PRO A 53 17.40 3.15 9.26
CA PRO A 53 17.31 1.75 8.85
C PRO A 53 17.20 1.60 7.34
N MET A 54 17.86 0.57 6.78
CA MET A 54 17.76 0.26 5.35
C MET A 54 16.31 -0.02 4.90
N SER A 55 15.47 -0.57 5.79
CA SER A 55 14.04 -0.78 5.52
C SER A 55 13.29 0.53 5.29
N ALA A 56 13.53 1.55 6.13
CA ALA A 56 12.94 2.88 5.97
C ALA A 56 13.43 3.56 4.69
N PHE A 57 14.73 3.44 4.39
CA PHE A 57 15.29 3.98 3.15
C PHE A 57 14.71 3.32 1.89
N ARG A 58 14.48 1.99 1.91
CA ARG A 58 13.80 1.28 0.81
C ARG A 58 12.36 1.76 0.63
N LEU A 59 11.63 1.96 1.73
CA LEU A 59 10.29 2.52 1.69
C LEU A 59 10.29 3.91 1.05
N PHE A 60 11.23 4.78 1.45
CA PHE A 60 11.38 6.10 0.84
C PHE A 60 11.68 6.03 -0.67
N ALA A 61 12.57 5.14 -1.10
CA ALA A 61 12.85 4.91 -2.52
C ALA A 61 11.60 4.46 -3.29
N ASN A 62 10.77 3.61 -2.70
CA ASN A 62 9.50 3.19 -3.30
C ASN A 62 8.49 4.34 -3.39
N ILE A 63 8.39 5.18 -2.35
CA ILE A 63 7.54 6.39 -2.37
C ILE A 63 7.93 7.28 -3.55
N LEU A 64 9.23 7.57 -3.70
CA LEU A 64 9.72 8.38 -4.82
C LEU A 64 9.46 7.72 -6.18
N ALA A 65 9.56 6.39 -6.28
CA ALA A 65 9.25 5.67 -7.52
C ALA A 65 7.77 5.78 -7.92
N GLU A 66 6.86 5.79 -6.95
CA GLU A 66 5.44 6.01 -7.21
C GLU A 66 5.15 7.48 -7.55
N MET A 67 5.77 8.43 -6.84
CA MET A 67 5.66 9.86 -7.17
C MET A 67 6.18 10.16 -8.57
N ALA A 68 7.27 9.52 -9.01
CA ALA A 68 7.80 9.67 -10.37
C ALA A 68 6.79 9.24 -11.46
N LYS A 69 5.88 8.31 -11.14
CA LYS A 69 4.79 7.87 -12.03
C LYS A 69 3.55 8.77 -11.97
N GLY A 70 3.55 9.80 -11.11
CA GLY A 70 2.40 10.66 -10.90
C GLY A 70 1.41 10.13 -9.85
N ASN A 71 1.78 9.09 -9.09
CA ASN A 71 0.88 8.50 -8.11
C ASN A 71 0.98 9.22 -6.77
N ALA A 72 -0.18 9.50 -6.16
CA ALA A 72 -0.25 9.90 -4.76
C ALA A 72 0.11 8.69 -3.86
N VAL A 73 0.84 8.94 -2.77
CA VAL A 73 1.32 7.86 -1.88
C VAL A 73 0.84 8.10 -0.46
N THR A 74 0.36 7.05 0.21
CA THR A 74 -0.03 7.07 1.62
C THR A 74 0.71 5.98 2.38
N LEU A 75 1.25 6.33 3.55
CA LEU A 75 1.78 5.36 4.49
C LEU A 75 0.69 4.97 5.49
N ILE A 76 0.35 3.69 5.53
CA ILE A 76 -0.63 3.15 6.48
C ILE A 76 0.11 2.23 7.46
N PRO A 77 0.14 2.56 8.76
CA PRO A 77 0.70 1.67 9.77
C PRO A 77 0.01 0.31 9.76
N ILE A 78 0.75 -0.78 9.96
CA ILE A 78 0.19 -2.14 9.93
C ILE A 78 -0.84 -2.35 11.05
N HIS A 79 -0.61 -1.77 12.22
CA HIS A 79 -1.55 -1.80 13.34
C HIS A 79 -2.64 -0.72 13.23
N ALA A 80 -2.72 -0.01 12.10
CA ALA A 80 -3.77 0.96 11.89
C ALA A 80 -5.11 0.26 11.74
N GLU A 81 -6.12 0.94 12.25
CA GLU A 81 -7.49 0.61 11.95
C GLU A 81 -8.04 1.55 10.90
N LEU A 82 -8.63 0.92 9.90
CA LEU A 82 -9.17 1.57 8.74
C LEU A 82 -10.63 1.90 8.97
N THR A 83 -11.05 3.05 8.47
CA THR A 83 -12.48 3.30 8.26
C THR A 83 -13.02 2.34 7.20
N THR A 84 -14.34 2.13 7.18
CA THR A 84 -14.96 1.34 6.11
C THR A 84 -14.77 1.94 4.73
N GLN A 85 -14.49 3.25 4.61
CA GLN A 85 -14.16 3.85 3.32
C GLN A 85 -12.74 3.44 2.90
N GLN A 86 -11.75 3.67 3.75
CA GLN A 86 -10.35 3.32 3.48
C GLN A 86 -10.18 1.83 3.16
N ALA A 87 -10.91 0.97 3.89
CA ALA A 87 -10.89 -0.47 3.63
C ALA A 87 -11.53 -0.84 2.27
N ALA A 88 -12.61 -0.16 1.87
CA ALA A 88 -13.24 -0.38 0.58
C ALA A 88 -12.32 0.07 -0.57
N ASP A 89 -11.69 1.24 -0.42
CA ASP A 89 -10.73 1.78 -1.39
C ASP A 89 -9.54 0.81 -1.59
N LEU A 90 -9.00 0.24 -0.50
CA LEU A 90 -7.90 -0.73 -0.56
C LEU A 90 -8.27 -2.07 -1.21
N LEU A 91 -9.54 -2.48 -1.10
CA LEU A 91 -10.07 -3.66 -1.80
C LEU A 91 -10.52 -3.35 -3.23
N ASN A 92 -10.57 -2.08 -3.62
CA ASN A 92 -11.08 -1.61 -4.90
C ASN A 92 -12.55 -2.02 -5.13
N VAL A 93 -13.37 -1.88 -4.08
CA VAL A 93 -14.80 -2.22 -4.06
C VAL A 93 -15.63 -1.06 -3.53
N SER A 94 -16.95 -1.12 -3.70
CA SER A 94 -17.83 -0.11 -3.13
C SER A 94 -17.90 -0.24 -1.59
N ARG A 95 -18.06 0.89 -0.89
CA ARG A 95 -18.27 0.88 0.57
C ARG A 95 -19.48 0.03 1.00
N PRO A 96 -20.65 0.07 0.34
CA PRO A 96 -21.77 -0.80 0.68
C PRO A 96 -21.41 -2.29 0.62
N TYR A 97 -20.62 -2.70 -0.37
CA TYR A 97 -20.15 -4.09 -0.47
C TYR A 97 -19.26 -4.47 0.71
N LEU A 98 -18.30 -3.61 1.10
CA LEU A 98 -17.47 -3.84 2.28
C LEU A 98 -18.33 -3.95 3.55
N VAL A 99 -19.31 -3.06 3.72
CA VAL A 99 -20.22 -3.10 4.88
C VAL A 99 -20.97 -4.42 4.94
N ARG A 100 -21.46 -4.92 3.80
CA ARG A 100 -22.11 -6.22 3.72
C ARG A 100 -21.19 -7.37 4.16
N LEU A 101 -19.92 -7.38 3.71
CA LEU A 101 -18.93 -8.38 4.15
C LEU A 101 -18.72 -8.38 5.66
N ILE A 102 -18.79 -7.21 6.30
CA ILE A 102 -18.67 -7.08 7.75
C ILE A 102 -19.93 -7.61 8.45
N GLU A 103 -21.11 -7.27 7.94
CA GLU A 103 -22.40 -7.70 8.49
C GLU A 103 -22.62 -9.21 8.35
N GLU A 104 -22.09 -9.82 7.28
CA GLU A 104 -22.06 -11.27 7.06
C GLU A 104 -21.00 -11.99 7.92
N GLY A 105 -20.14 -11.26 8.64
CA GLY A 105 -19.06 -11.83 9.47
C GLY A 105 -17.83 -12.29 8.68
N THR A 106 -17.85 -12.19 7.36
CA THR A 106 -16.74 -12.56 6.47
C THR A 106 -15.49 -11.70 6.69
N LEU A 107 -15.69 -10.42 7.02
CA LEU A 107 -14.61 -9.48 7.34
C LEU A 107 -14.75 -8.96 8.77
N PRO A 108 -13.82 -9.29 9.69
CA PRO A 108 -13.87 -8.79 11.06
C PRO A 108 -13.80 -7.26 11.12
N ALA A 109 -14.66 -6.68 11.95
CA ALA A 109 -14.60 -5.26 12.30
C ALA A 109 -14.94 -5.08 13.78
N ARG A 110 -14.37 -4.04 14.40
CA ARG A 110 -14.76 -3.60 15.73
C ARG A 110 -15.57 -2.32 15.67
N MET A 111 -16.45 -2.12 16.65
CA MET A 111 -17.14 -0.86 16.85
C MET A 111 -16.27 0.09 17.68
N VAL A 112 -16.13 1.34 17.23
CA VAL A 112 -15.51 2.44 17.96
C VAL A 112 -16.48 3.60 17.94
N GLY A 113 -17.17 3.80 19.08
CA GLY A 113 -18.36 4.64 19.11
C GLY A 113 -19.42 4.11 18.15
N THR A 114 -19.88 4.96 17.23
CA THR A 114 -20.88 4.63 16.21
C THR A 114 -20.27 4.12 14.90
N HIS A 115 -18.94 4.06 14.78
CA HIS A 115 -18.27 3.70 13.54
C HIS A 115 -17.59 2.34 13.60
N ARG A 116 -17.69 1.59 12.50
CA ARG A 116 -16.93 0.35 12.29
C ARG A 116 -15.46 0.68 11.95
N ARG A 117 -14.57 -0.16 12.43
CA ARG A 117 -13.12 -0.11 12.20
C ARG A 117 -12.62 -1.50 11.81
N VAL A 118 -11.89 -1.57 10.70
CA VAL A 118 -11.32 -2.82 10.18
C VAL A 118 -9.82 -2.78 10.40
N ARG A 119 -9.25 -3.83 11.00
CA ARG A 119 -7.79 -3.94 11.12
C ARG A 119 -7.19 -4.15 9.75
N TYR A 120 -6.11 -3.43 9.43
CA TYR A 120 -5.43 -3.56 8.14
C TYR A 120 -4.99 -5.02 7.86
N GLU A 121 -4.49 -5.72 8.88
CA GLU A 121 -4.08 -7.12 8.77
C GLU A 121 -5.22 -8.05 8.33
N ASP A 122 -6.41 -7.88 8.90
CA ASP A 122 -7.59 -8.69 8.57
C ASP A 122 -8.08 -8.39 7.14
N LEU A 123 -8.06 -7.12 6.74
CA LEU A 123 -8.38 -6.71 5.38
C LEU A 123 -7.43 -7.33 4.35
N MET A 124 -6.13 -7.31 4.62
CA MET A 124 -5.14 -7.90 3.71
C MET A 124 -5.20 -9.42 3.68
N ARG A 125 -5.56 -10.07 4.80
CA ARG A 125 -5.84 -11.51 4.86
C ARG A 125 -7.01 -11.88 3.97
N TYR A 126 -8.12 -11.14 4.06
CA TYR A 126 -9.28 -11.31 3.19
C TYR A 126 -8.93 -11.11 1.72
N LYS A 127 -8.19 -10.03 1.39
CA LYS A 127 -7.77 -9.72 0.00
C LYS A 127 -6.95 -10.85 -0.62
N ARG A 128 -6.04 -11.46 0.14
CA ARG A 128 -5.22 -12.60 -0.34
C ARG A 128 -6.07 -13.84 -0.59
N ALA A 129 -6.90 -14.22 0.38
CA ALA A 129 -7.78 -15.39 0.24
C ALA A 129 -8.74 -15.25 -0.96
N ASN A 130 -9.32 -14.05 -1.17
CA ASN A 130 -10.19 -13.80 -2.30
C ASN A 130 -9.43 -13.90 -3.65
N ARG A 131 -8.21 -13.37 -3.72
CA ARG A 131 -7.35 -13.49 -4.92
C ARG A 131 -7.04 -14.95 -5.24
N GLU A 132 -6.69 -15.75 -4.24
CA GLU A 132 -6.39 -17.18 -4.40
C GLU A 132 -7.62 -17.95 -4.89
N ALA A 133 -8.79 -17.70 -4.30
CA ALA A 133 -10.05 -18.31 -4.74
C ALA A 133 -10.39 -17.94 -6.20
N ARG A 134 -10.18 -16.68 -6.60
CA ARG A 134 -10.41 -16.23 -7.98
C ARG A 134 -9.48 -16.91 -8.97
N LEU A 135 -8.20 -17.07 -8.63
CA LEU A 135 -7.23 -17.76 -9.49
C LEU A 135 -7.60 -19.24 -9.65
N LYS A 136 -7.98 -19.91 -8.56
CA LYS A 136 -8.42 -21.30 -8.60
C LYS A 136 -9.66 -21.50 -9.48
N ALA A 137 -10.65 -20.61 -9.39
CA ALA A 137 -11.84 -20.67 -10.25
C ALA A 137 -11.51 -20.48 -11.74
N LEU A 138 -10.52 -19.63 -12.06
CA LEU A 138 -10.06 -19.46 -13.44
C LEU A 138 -9.32 -20.70 -13.97
N GLU A 139 -8.53 -21.36 -13.12
CA GLU A 139 -7.87 -22.63 -13.46
C GLU A 139 -8.91 -23.73 -13.71
N GLU A 140 -9.94 -23.83 -12.87
CA GLU A 140 -11.05 -24.77 -13.05
C GLU A 140 -11.81 -24.53 -14.36
N LEU A 141 -12.13 -23.26 -14.67
CA LEU A 141 -12.78 -22.89 -15.94
C LEU A 141 -11.88 -23.24 -17.14
N SER A 142 -10.59 -22.93 -17.08
CA SER A 142 -9.64 -23.25 -18.15
C SER A 142 -9.49 -24.76 -18.35
N ALA A 143 -9.53 -25.56 -17.29
CA ALA A 143 -9.49 -27.02 -17.38
C ALA A 143 -10.77 -27.58 -18.02
N LEU A 144 -11.93 -27.05 -17.63
CA LEU A 144 -13.23 -27.40 -18.22
C LEU A 144 -13.29 -27.06 -19.72
N ASP A 145 -12.80 -25.88 -20.14
CA ASP A 145 -12.77 -25.49 -21.55
C ASP A 145 -11.83 -26.40 -22.39
N GLN A 146 -10.72 -26.85 -21.80
CA GLN A 146 -9.81 -27.83 -22.43
C GLN A 146 -10.44 -29.22 -22.55
N GLU A 147 -11.16 -29.66 -21.51
CA GLU A 147 -11.85 -30.96 -21.50
C GLU A 147 -13.03 -30.99 -22.49
N LEU A 148 -13.75 -29.88 -22.62
CA LEU A 148 -14.89 -29.73 -23.54
C LEU A 148 -14.47 -29.40 -24.98
N GLY A 149 -13.17 -29.21 -25.25
CA GLY A 149 -12.67 -28.86 -26.58
C GLY A 149 -13.14 -27.50 -27.08
N LEU A 150 -13.49 -26.59 -26.18
CA LEU A 150 -13.97 -25.23 -26.48
C LEU A 150 -12.83 -24.22 -26.63
N GLY A 151 -11.58 -24.69 -26.69
CA GLY A 151 -10.43 -23.84 -27.00
C GLY A 151 -10.58 -23.21 -28.39
N TYR A 152 -10.62 -21.88 -28.46
CA TYR A 152 -10.47 -21.13 -29.70
C TYR A 152 -9.11 -21.40 -30.36
#